data_AF-A0A1S8T7B5-F1
#
_entry.id   AF-A0A1S8T7B5-F1
#
_cell.length_a   1.000
_cell.length_b   1.000
_cell.length_c   1.000
_cell.angle_alpha   90.00
_cell.angle_beta   90.00
_cell.angle_gamma   90.00
#
_symmetry.space_group_name_H-M   'P 1'
#
loop_
_entity.id
_entity.type
_entity.pdbx_description
1 polymer ?
#
loop_
_entity_poly.entity_id
_entity_poly.type
_entity_poly.pdbx_seq_one_letter_code
_entity_poly.pdbx_strand_id
1 'polypeptide(L)'
;MDGTFRDLAGLRGTYRLIDKTQLAIMMIGEILEKNKVRKAIFYLDAPVSNSGRLKERILELLCEFSFDVQVENINNVDAILETLNNVITSDAIILDKCKSWINLNKEIIENNMSNYSYIDFCLLSDCDKRIN
;
A
#
# COMPACT_ATOMS: atom_id res chain seq x y z
N MET A 1 -8.60 -11.97 11.45
CA MET A 1 -8.51 -11.07 10.28
C MET A 1 -7.21 -10.28 10.37
N ASP A 2 -6.58 -9.92 9.25
CA ASP A 2 -5.25 -9.27 9.23
C ASP A 2 -5.26 -7.76 9.59
N GLY A 3 -6.44 -7.13 9.70
CA GLY A 3 -6.57 -5.72 10.06
C GLY A 3 -6.12 -4.73 8.99
N THR A 4 -5.92 -5.18 7.74
CA THR A 4 -5.60 -4.31 6.61
C THR A 4 -6.86 -3.72 5.98
N PHE A 5 -6.74 -2.49 5.49
CA PHE A 5 -7.75 -1.89 4.61
C PHE A 5 -7.53 -2.35 3.18
N ARG A 6 -8.61 -2.81 2.54
CA ARG A 6 -8.61 -3.23 1.13
C ARG A 6 -9.59 -2.38 0.35
N ASP A 7 -9.11 -1.81 -0.73
CA ASP A 7 -9.98 -1.11 -1.68
C ASP A 7 -10.83 -2.15 -2.43
N LEU A 8 -12.14 -1.92 -2.46
CA LEU A 8 -13.10 -2.73 -3.19
C LEU A 8 -13.39 -2.17 -4.58
N ALA A 9 -12.82 -1.01 -4.94
CA ALA A 9 -12.90 -0.48 -6.28
C ALA A 9 -12.20 -1.45 -7.24
N GLY A 10 -13.00 -2.18 -8.02
CA GLY A 10 -12.49 -3.08 -9.04
C GLY A 10 -11.86 -2.29 -10.17
N LEU A 11 -10.56 -1.99 -10.07
CA LEU A 11 -9.78 -1.41 -11.17
C LEU A 11 -9.66 -2.46 -12.28
N ARG A 12 -10.58 -2.41 -13.25
CA ARG A 12 -10.49 -3.17 -14.51
C ARG A 12 -10.06 -2.23 -15.63
N GLY A 13 -9.04 -2.62 -16.42
CA GLY A 13 -8.60 -1.88 -17.60
C GLY A 13 -7.29 -1.10 -17.40
N THR A 14 -7.19 0.08 -18.02
CA THR A 14 -5.97 0.91 -17.99
C THR A 14 -5.91 1.76 -16.71
N TYR A 15 -4.84 1.60 -15.91
CA TYR A 15 -4.56 2.49 -14.80
C TYR A 15 -4.30 3.91 -15.32
N ARG A 16 -4.95 4.92 -14.75
CA ARG A 16 -4.72 6.33 -15.08
C ARG A 16 -4.28 7.06 -13.82
N LEU A 17 -3.28 7.93 -13.96
CA LEU A 17 -2.92 8.86 -12.91
C LEU A 17 -4.07 9.84 -12.72
N ILE A 18 -4.52 9.96 -11.48
CA ILE A 18 -5.54 10.91 -11.04
C ILE A 18 -4.99 11.73 -9.88
N ASP A 19 -5.64 12.84 -9.54
CA ASP A 19 -5.19 13.73 -8.46
C ASP A 19 -5.06 12.99 -7.11
N LYS A 20 -5.84 11.92 -6.91
CA LYS A 20 -5.76 11.08 -5.71
C LYS A 20 -4.48 10.25 -5.63
N THR A 21 -3.86 9.92 -6.76
CA THR A 21 -2.57 9.23 -6.79
C THR A 21 -1.49 10.10 -6.14
N GLN A 22 -1.44 11.39 -6.49
CA GLN A 22 -0.46 12.32 -5.91
C GLN A 22 -0.65 12.47 -4.40
N LEU A 23 -1.91 12.64 -3.95
CA LEU A 23 -2.21 12.73 -2.52
C LEU A 23 -1.77 11.47 -1.76
N ALA A 24 -2.03 10.28 -2.32
CA ALA A 24 -1.61 9.02 -1.71
C ALA A 24 -0.08 8.90 -1.61
N ILE A 25 0.65 9.29 -2.67
CA ILE A 25 2.13 9.27 -2.65
C ILE A 25 2.67 10.20 -1.57
N MET A 26 2.14 11.43 -1.46
CA MET A 26 2.56 12.39 -0.44
C MET A 26 2.29 11.87 0.98
N MET A 27 1.10 11.31 1.24
CA MET A 27 0.77 10.72 2.55
C MET A 27 1.70 9.54 2.91
N ILE A 28 2.09 8.72 1.93
CA ILE A 28 3.10 7.68 2.13
C ILE A 28 4.43 8.32 2.53
N GLY A 29 4.89 9.34 1.81
CA GLY A 29 6.12 10.07 2.13
C GLY A 29 6.14 10.64 3.55
N GLU A 30 5.07 11.33 3.95
CA GLU A 30 4.92 11.94 5.27
C GLU A 30 5.00 10.92 6.41
N ILE A 31 4.31 9.78 6.27
CA ILE A 31 4.34 8.73 7.29
C ILE A 31 5.71 8.04 7.33
N LEU A 32 6.34 7.78 6.19
CA LEU A 32 7.69 7.18 6.14
C LEU A 32 8.73 8.08 6.80
N GLU A 33 8.69 9.39 6.51
CA GLU A 33 9.58 10.37 7.13
C GLU A 33 9.33 10.53 8.63
N LYS A 34 8.06 10.64 9.05
CA LYS A 34 7.66 10.69 10.47
C LYS A 34 8.21 9.48 11.25
N ASN A 35 8.19 8.31 10.64
CA ASN A 35 8.71 7.07 11.22
C ASN A 35 10.24 6.89 11.02
N LYS A 36 10.93 7.89 10.47
CA LYS A 36 12.40 7.91 10.28
C LYS A 36 12.90 6.72 9.44
N VAL A 37 12.11 6.32 8.45
CA VAL A 37 12.52 5.31 7.47
C VAL A 37 13.72 5.86 6.70
N ARG A 38 14.76 5.04 6.51
CA ARG A 38 15.97 5.48 5.77
C ARG A 38 15.86 5.26 4.27
N LYS A 39 15.12 4.21 3.87
CA LYS A 39 14.97 3.82 2.47
C LYS A 39 13.61 3.18 2.22
N ALA A 40 12.95 3.59 1.14
CA ALA A 40 11.73 2.98 0.63
C ALA A 40 11.96 2.49 -0.81
N ILE A 41 11.53 1.26 -1.10
CA ILE A 41 11.60 0.67 -2.43
C ILE A 41 10.18 0.37 -2.90
N PHE A 42 9.75 1.02 -3.97
CA PHE A 42 8.47 0.78 -4.62
C PHE A 42 8.65 -0.22 -5.76
N TYR A 43 8.00 -1.37 -5.67
CA TYR A 43 7.94 -2.34 -6.75
C TYR A 43 6.64 -2.17 -7.52
N LEU A 44 6.74 -1.86 -8.80
CA LEU A 44 5.62 -1.68 -9.72
C LEU A 44 5.64 -2.80 -10.76
N ASP A 45 4.46 -3.36 -11.04
CA ASP A 45 4.33 -4.40 -12.04
C ASP A 45 4.47 -3.82 -13.45
N ALA A 46 5.50 -4.24 -14.18
CA ALA A 46 5.85 -3.68 -15.49
C ALA A 46 4.73 -3.80 -16.55
N PRO A 47 3.97 -4.91 -16.64
CA PRO A 47 2.84 -5.05 -17.56
C PRO A 47 1.67 -4.09 -17.28
N VAL A 48 1.58 -3.49 -16.10
CA VAL A 48 0.51 -2.53 -15.78
C VAL A 48 0.70 -1.25 -16.58
N SER A 49 -0.31 -0.88 -17.37
CA SER A 49 -0.30 0.36 -18.15
C SER A 49 -0.01 1.58 -17.26
N ASN A 50 0.79 2.52 -17.74
CA ASN A 50 1.21 3.73 -16.99
C ASN A 50 2.04 3.49 -15.72
N SER A 51 2.48 2.26 -15.44
CA SER A 51 3.39 1.98 -14.32
C SER A 51 4.71 2.76 -14.42
N GLY A 52 5.25 2.96 -15.63
CA GLY A 52 6.44 3.81 -15.84
C GLY A 52 6.21 5.28 -15.49
N ARG A 53 5.04 5.84 -15.85
CA ARG A 53 4.67 7.21 -15.47
C ARG A 53 4.44 7.33 -13.97
N LEU A 54 3.88 6.31 -13.34
CA LEU A 54 3.74 6.25 -11.88
C LEU A 54 5.11 6.28 -11.20
N LYS A 55 6.09 5.55 -11.73
CA LYS A 55 7.47 5.59 -11.25
C LYS A 55 8.06 6.99 -11.29
N GLU A 56 7.95 7.68 -12.43
CA GLU A 56 8.42 9.07 -12.56
C GLU A 56 7.76 9.97 -11.53
N ARG A 57 6.44 9.86 -11.34
CA ARG A 57 5.71 10.64 -10.33
C ARG A 57 6.10 10.34 -8.89
N ILE A 58 6.35 9.08 -8.54
CA ILE A 58 6.81 8.71 -7.19
C ILE A 58 8.17 9.36 -6.92
N LEU A 59 9.10 9.25 -7.87
CA LEU A 59 10.43 9.85 -7.75
C LEU A 59 10.38 11.38 -7.65
N GLU A 60 9.55 12.02 -8.48
CA GLU A 60 9.35 13.48 -8.48
C GLU A 60 8.76 13.99 -7.16
N LEU A 61 7.76 13.30 -6.60
CA LEU A 61 7.09 13.76 -5.38
C LEU A 61 7.89 13.46 -4.12
N LEU A 62 8.60 12.32 -4.09
CA LEU A 62 9.30 11.88 -2.90
C LEU A 62 10.75 12.39 -2.80
N CYS A 63 11.26 13.10 -3.81
CA CYS A 63 12.63 13.65 -3.77
C CYS A 63 12.83 14.74 -2.70
N GLU A 64 11.75 15.38 -2.25
CA GLU A 64 11.79 16.42 -1.22
C GLU A 64 11.88 15.85 0.21
N PHE A 65 11.70 14.54 0.39
CA PHE A 65 11.74 13.89 1.70
C PHE A 65 13.15 13.44 2.08
N SER A 66 13.38 13.29 3.39
CA SER A 66 14.72 13.00 3.95
C SER A 66 15.19 11.53 3.85
N PHE A 67 14.55 10.69 3.04
CA PHE A 67 14.85 9.26 2.91
C PHE A 67 15.13 8.83 1.46
N ASP A 68 15.88 7.75 1.30
CA ASP A 68 16.23 7.23 -0.02
C ASP A 68 15.00 6.59 -0.69
N VAL A 69 14.68 7.02 -1.91
CA VAL A 69 13.58 6.47 -2.70
C VAL A 69 14.15 5.69 -3.88
N GLN A 70 13.69 4.45 -4.03
CA GLN A 70 13.95 3.62 -5.22
C GLN A 70 12.63 3.12 -5.78
N VAL A 71 12.51 3.09 -7.12
CA VAL A 71 11.31 2.58 -7.79
C VAL A 71 11.72 1.64 -8.91
N GLU A 72 11.21 0.42 -8.86
CA GLU A 72 11.52 -0.67 -9.79
C GLU A 72 10.27 -1.08 -10.56
N ASN A 73 10.32 -1.00 -11.88
CA ASN A 73 9.30 -1.55 -12.77
C ASN A 73 9.79 -2.89 -13.27
N ILE A 74 9.24 -3.97 -12.73
CA ILE A 74 9.72 -5.33 -12.97
C ILE A 74 8.57 -6.29 -13.23
N ASN A 75 8.89 -7.43 -13.83
CA ASN A 75 7.95 -8.54 -13.90
C ASN A 75 7.99 -9.33 -12.60
N ASN A 76 6.87 -9.94 -12.22
CA ASN A 76 6.78 -10.85 -11.08
C ASN A 76 7.14 -10.20 -9.73
N VAL A 77 6.50 -9.05 -9.43
CA VAL A 77 6.65 -8.31 -8.17
C VAL A 77 6.37 -9.21 -6.96
N ASP A 78 5.33 -10.04 -7.03
CA ASP A 78 4.90 -10.94 -5.96
C ASP A 78 6.04 -11.83 -5.47
N ALA A 79 6.75 -12.51 -6.37
CA ALA A 79 7.87 -13.39 -6.01
C ALA A 79 9.00 -12.66 -5.28
N ILE A 80 9.19 -11.36 -5.53
CA ILE A 80 10.16 -10.55 -4.80
C ILE A 80 9.62 -10.22 -3.41
N LEU A 81 8.40 -9.69 -3.33
CA LEU A 81 7.78 -9.31 -2.05
C LEU A 81 7.68 -10.49 -1.08
N GLU A 82 7.38 -11.69 -1.56
CA GLU A 82 7.34 -12.94 -0.76
C GLU A 82 8.68 -13.22 -0.04
N THR A 83 9.80 -12.68 -0.49
CA THR A 83 11.13 -12.95 0.10
C THR A 83 11.68 -11.84 0.98
N LEU A 84 10.99 -10.69 1.06
CA LEU A 84 11.45 -9.49 1.73
C LEU A 84 10.90 -9.35 3.15
N ASN A 85 11.61 -8.56 3.97
CA ASN A 85 11.13 -8.07 5.25
C ASN A 85 10.53 -6.67 5.07
N ASN A 86 9.69 -6.26 6.03
CA ASN A 86 9.11 -4.92 6.13
C ASN A 86 8.28 -4.54 4.89
N VAL A 87 7.59 -5.53 4.31
CA VAL A 87 6.74 -5.34 3.13
C VAL A 87 5.50 -4.52 3.51
N ILE A 88 5.14 -3.55 2.69
CA ILE A 88 3.89 -2.81 2.84
C ILE A 88 2.94 -3.30 1.74
N THR A 89 1.89 -4.01 2.14
CA THR A 89 0.88 -4.56 1.22
C THR A 89 -0.44 -4.81 1.94
N SER A 90 -1.51 -4.98 1.18
CA SER A 90 -2.81 -5.49 1.65
C SER A 90 -3.23 -6.79 0.92
N ASP A 91 -2.40 -7.29 0.00
CA ASP A 91 -2.65 -8.55 -0.69
C ASP A 91 -2.46 -9.72 0.29
N ALA A 92 -3.51 -10.52 0.47
CA ALA A 92 -3.52 -11.61 1.46
C ALA A 92 -2.42 -12.66 1.21
N ILE A 93 -2.14 -12.99 -0.06
CA ILE A 93 -1.14 -14.00 -0.40
C ILE A 93 0.26 -13.50 -0.04
N ILE A 94 0.55 -12.22 -0.30
CA ILE A 94 1.84 -11.63 0.05
C ILE A 94 1.99 -11.47 1.56
N LEU A 95 0.93 -11.06 2.27
CA LEU A 95 0.93 -10.97 3.74
C LEU A 95 1.30 -12.31 4.39
N ASP A 96 0.78 -13.43 3.87
CA ASP A 96 1.02 -14.76 4.41
C ASP A 96 2.44 -15.30 4.13
N LYS A 97 3.09 -14.82 3.07
CA LYS A 97 4.35 -15.38 2.58
C LYS A 97 5.58 -14.53 2.83
N CYS A 98 5.44 -13.20 2.84
CA CYS A 98 6.57 -12.31 3.10
C CYS A 98 7.18 -12.55 4.49
N LYS A 99 8.44 -12.18 4.68
CA LYS A 99 9.14 -12.44 5.96
C LYS A 99 8.59 -11.58 7.11
N SER A 100 8.20 -10.35 6.82
CA SER A 100 7.48 -9.47 7.73
C SER A 100 6.81 -8.34 6.96
N TRP A 101 5.75 -7.76 7.53
CA TRP A 101 4.98 -6.69 6.91
C TRP A 101 4.59 -5.59 7.88
N ILE A 102 4.26 -4.42 7.32
CA ILE A 102 3.87 -3.21 8.05
C ILE A 102 2.54 -2.71 7.49
N ASN A 103 1.57 -2.45 8.38
CA ASN A 103 0.26 -1.93 8.01
C ASN A 103 0.27 -0.40 7.83
N LEU A 104 1.04 0.10 6.86
CA LEU A 104 1.17 1.55 6.62
C LEU A 104 -0.18 2.20 6.26
N ASN A 105 -1.01 1.49 5.48
CA ASN A 105 -2.31 2.01 5.04
C ASN A 105 -3.22 2.35 6.22
N LYS A 106 -3.23 1.51 7.26
CA LYS A 106 -3.98 1.77 8.47
C LYS A 106 -3.51 3.07 9.15
N GLU A 107 -2.20 3.24 9.29
CA GLU A 107 -1.63 4.46 9.89
C GLU A 107 -1.96 5.71 9.07
N ILE A 108 -1.86 5.64 7.74
CA ILE A 108 -2.21 6.76 6.85
C ILE A 108 -3.68 7.14 7.05
N ILE A 109 -4.57 6.17 6.99
CA ILE A 109 -6.02 6.39 7.04
C ILE A 109 -6.43 6.93 8.41
N GLU A 110 -5.97 6.33 9.51
CA GLU A 110 -6.33 6.76 10.87
C GLU A 110 -5.79 8.16 11.21
N ASN A 111 -4.63 8.56 10.69
CA ASN A 111 -4.05 9.88 10.97
C ASN A 111 -4.56 10.99 10.05
N ASN A 112 -4.94 10.68 8.80
CA ASN A 112 -5.22 11.70 7.78
C ASN A 112 -6.68 11.74 7.34
N MET A 113 -7.49 10.72 7.66
CA MET A 113 -8.88 10.63 7.20
C MET A 113 -9.82 10.51 8.40
N SER A 114 -10.55 11.59 8.69
CA SER A 114 -11.48 11.64 9.82
C SER A 114 -12.85 10.99 9.53
N ASN A 115 -13.24 10.85 8.27
CA ASN A 115 -14.53 10.28 7.86
C ASN A 115 -14.41 9.53 6.53
N TYR A 116 -14.17 8.22 6.60
CA TYR A 116 -14.22 7.32 5.45
C TYR A 116 -15.17 6.16 5.76
N SER A 117 -15.95 5.74 4.76
CA SER A 117 -16.84 4.59 4.89
C SER A 117 -16.04 3.31 4.65
N TYR A 118 -16.09 2.39 5.61
CA TYR A 118 -15.51 1.06 5.47
C TYR A 118 -16.42 0.04 6.15
N ILE A 119 -16.28 -1.22 5.75
CA ILE A 119 -16.95 -2.35 6.40
C ILE A 119 -15.87 -3.11 7.18
N ASP A 120 -16.02 -3.18 8.50
CA ASP A 120 -15.15 -4.01 9.32
C ASP A 120 -15.69 -5.44 9.36
N PHE A 121 -15.00 -6.32 8.63
CA PHE A 121 -15.34 -7.75 8.62
C PHE A 121 -14.99 -8.47 9.93
N CYS A 122 -14.23 -7.86 10.85
CA CYS A 122 -14.00 -8.43 12.18
C CYS A 122 -15.30 -8.46 12.99
N LEU A 123 -16.16 -7.44 12.83
CA LEU A 123 -17.46 -7.32 13.51
C LEU A 123 -18.46 -8.40 13.06
N LEU A 124 -18.23 -9.05 11.92
CA LEU A 124 -19.10 -10.12 11.41
C LEU A 124 -18.87 -11.46 12.12
N SER A 125 -17.71 -11.65 12.75
CA SER A 125 -17.35 -12.91 13.43
C SER A 125 -17.97 -13.09 14.81
N ASP A 126 -18.57 -12.04 15.38
CA ASP A 126 -19.23 -12.07 16.70
C ASP A 126 -20.70 -12.53 16.64
N CYS A 127 -21.29 -12.68 15.45
CA CYS A 127 -22.66 -13.15 15.30
C CYS A 127 -22.82 -14.67 15.43
N ASP A 128 -21.77 -15.46 15.23
CA ASP A 128 -21.83 -16.94 15.29
C ASP A 128 -21.72 -17.52 16.72
N LYS A 129 -21.58 -16.68 17.76
CA LYS A 129 -21.49 -17.13 19.16
C LYS A 129 -22.82 -17.10 19.94
N ARG A 130 -23.95 -16.86 19.27
CA ARG A 130 -25.29 -16.79 19.90
C ARG A 130 -26.24 -17.92 19.48
N ILE A 131 -25.71 -19.13 19.29
CA ILE A 131 -26.51 -20.36 19.25
C ILE A 131 -25.77 -21.42 20.08
N ASN A 132 -26.05 -21.44 21.39
CA ASN A 132 -25.96 -22.59 22.27
C ASN A 132 -26.84 -22.32 23.50
#